data_AF-A0A8T1HBL3-F1
#
_entry.id   AF-A0A8T1HBL3-F1
#
_cell.length_a   1.000
_cell.length_b   1.000
_cell.length_c   1.000
_cell.angle_alpha   90.00
_cell.angle_beta   90.00
_cell.angle_gamma   90.00
#
_symmetry.space_group_name_H-M   'P 1'
#
loop_
_entity.id
_entity.type
_entity.pdbx_description
1 polymer ?
#
loop_
_entity_poly.entity_id
_entity_poly.type
_entity_poly.pdbx_seq_one_letter_code
_entity_poly.pdbx_strand_id
1 'polypeptide(L)'
;MLLQLHPHNLMLLWLHRHNLTSYTEQITLLFCVRSNKTAVTGNAIIASRQSKAPPIPEEWGFYAKTFECTHAGKYAPRGEGQRPHQNVRPLGCKAQINLCVSIKST
;
A
#
# COMPACT_ATOMS: atom_id res chain seq x y z
N MET A 1 25.84 19.38 7.15
CA MET A 1 25.80 18.48 5.96
C MET A 1 24.34 18.34 5.54
N LEU A 2 23.91 19.16 4.58
CA LEU A 2 22.53 19.19 4.08
C LEU A 2 22.34 18.00 3.13
N LEU A 3 21.70 16.93 3.61
CA LEU A 3 21.22 15.86 2.75
C LEU A 3 20.05 16.41 1.93
N GLN A 4 20.31 16.72 0.66
CA GLN A 4 19.31 17.02 -0.34
C GLN A 4 18.39 15.79 -0.48
N LEU A 5 17.21 15.85 0.14
CA LEU A 5 16.17 14.85 -0.06
C LEU A 5 15.53 15.11 -1.42
N HIS A 6 15.87 14.24 -2.39
CA HIS A 6 15.20 14.20 -3.68
C HIS A 6 13.68 14.00 -3.49
N PRO A 7 12.81 14.78 -4.15
CA PRO A 7 11.36 14.81 -3.91
C PRO A 7 10.61 13.64 -4.56
N HIS A 8 11.32 12.59 -5.00
CA HIS A 8 10.66 11.41 -5.51
C HIS A 8 10.09 10.61 -4.33
N ASN A 9 8.78 10.73 -4.14
CA ASN A 9 7.93 9.82 -3.39
C ASN A 9 7.66 10.18 -1.91
N LEU A 10 7.00 11.32 -1.70
CA LEU A 10 6.43 11.74 -0.42
C LEU A 10 5.62 10.63 0.28
N MET A 11 4.98 9.73 -0.48
CA MET A 11 4.22 8.62 0.09
C MET A 11 5.11 7.49 0.67
N LEU A 12 6.25 7.18 0.04
CA LEU A 12 7.23 6.23 0.61
C LEU A 12 7.91 6.81 1.84
N LEU A 13 8.26 8.10 1.80
CA LEU A 13 8.83 8.81 2.96
C LEU A 13 7.83 8.88 4.12
N TRP A 14 6.53 9.06 3.84
CA TRP A 14 5.47 9.01 4.85
C TRP A 14 5.34 7.63 5.48
N LEU A 15 5.33 6.54 4.69
CA LEU A 15 5.27 5.17 5.20
C LEU A 15 6.50 4.78 6.04
N HIS A 16 7.68 5.25 5.64
CA HIS A 16 8.92 5.04 6.39
C HIS A 16 8.95 5.87 7.68
N ARG A 17 8.34 7.06 7.68
CA ARG A 17 8.30 7.98 8.83
C ARG A 17 7.12 7.75 9.80
N HIS A 18 6.04 7.11 9.35
CA HIS A 18 4.81 6.87 10.14
C HIS A 18 4.61 5.40 10.55
N ASN A 19 5.69 4.66 10.83
CA ASN A 19 5.65 3.56 11.80
C ASN A 19 4.63 2.43 11.51
N LEU A 20 4.47 2.02 10.24
CA LEU A 20 3.80 0.73 9.99
C LEU A 20 4.55 -0.42 10.67
N THR A 21 5.87 -0.30 10.84
CA THR A 21 6.71 -1.21 11.63
C THR A 21 6.22 -1.37 13.07
N SER A 22 6.00 -0.28 13.82
CA SER A 22 5.61 -0.39 15.24
C SER A 22 4.20 -0.96 15.44
N TYR A 23 3.26 -0.71 14.51
CA TYR A 23 1.92 -1.33 14.53
C TYR A 23 1.98 -2.82 14.18
N THR A 24 2.83 -3.21 13.22
CA THR A 24 3.05 -4.62 12.88
C THR A 24 3.83 -5.39 13.95
N GLU A 25 4.70 -4.72 14.71
CA GLU A 25 5.46 -5.30 15.83
C GLU A 25 4.54 -5.70 17.00
N GLN A 26 3.47 -4.95 17.25
CA GLN A 26 2.49 -5.27 18.30
C GLN A 26 1.57 -6.44 17.94
N ILE A 27 1.24 -6.61 16.65
CA ILE A 27 0.23 -7.58 16.18
C ILE A 27 0.89 -8.80 15.51
N THR A 28 2.21 -8.80 15.31
CA THR A 28 3.00 -9.84 14.60
C THR A 28 2.52 -10.17 13.17
N LEU A 29 1.66 -9.33 12.59
CA LEU A 29 1.20 -9.49 11.22
C LEU A 29 2.02 -8.57 10.31
N LEU A 30 2.89 -9.16 9.47
CA LEU A 30 3.49 -8.42 8.36
C LEU A 30 2.41 -8.09 7.32
N PHE A 31 2.43 -6.88 6.78
CA PHE A 31 1.60 -6.48 5.64
C PHE A 31 2.48 -6.26 4.41
N CYS A 32 2.04 -6.75 3.25
CA CYS A 32 2.66 -6.52 1.95
C CYS A 32 1.88 -5.48 1.15
N VAL A 33 2.57 -4.73 0.30
CA VAL A 33 1.92 -3.81 -0.66
C VAL A 33 1.20 -4.64 -1.73
N ARG A 34 -0.12 -4.52 -1.80
CA ARG A 34 -0.94 -5.17 -2.82
C ARG A 34 -1.06 -4.32 -4.08
N SER A 35 -1.32 -3.02 -3.94
CA SER A 35 -1.49 -2.13 -5.08
C SER A 35 -1.07 -0.70 -4.75
N ASN A 36 -0.59 -0.03 -5.78
CA ASN A 36 -0.22 1.37 -5.75
C ASN A 36 -1.04 2.11 -6.81
N LYS A 37 -1.74 3.18 -6.43
CA LYS A 37 -2.45 4.04 -7.37
C LYS A 37 -1.66 5.33 -7.58
N THR A 38 -1.27 5.58 -8.81
CA THR A 38 -0.50 6.78 -9.19
C THR A 38 -1.43 7.96 -9.39
N ALA A 39 -0.92 9.18 -9.12
CA ALA A 39 -1.67 10.41 -9.37
C ALA A 39 -2.02 10.54 -10.86
N VAL A 40 -1.09 10.23 -11.75
CA VAL A 40 -1.29 10.24 -13.21
C VAL A 40 -2.45 9.34 -13.66
N THR A 41 -2.45 8.06 -13.25
CA THR A 41 -3.52 7.13 -13.61
C THR A 41 -4.85 7.53 -12.94
N GLY A 42 -4.79 8.05 -11.71
CA GLY A 42 -5.95 8.60 -11.02
C GLY A 42 -6.59 9.75 -11.79
N ASN A 43 -5.79 10.71 -12.23
CA ASN A 43 -6.23 11.88 -13.01
C ASN A 43 -6.81 11.50 -14.36
N ALA A 44 -6.21 10.54 -15.07
CA ALA A 44 -6.76 10.03 -16.31
C ALA A 44 -8.18 9.46 -16.13
N ILE A 45 -8.42 8.75 -15.02
CA ILE A 45 -9.75 8.20 -14.66
C ILE A 45 -10.73 9.32 -14.26
N ILE A 46 -10.27 10.33 -13.51
CA ILE A 46 -11.09 11.49 -13.12
C ILE A 46 -11.56 12.24 -14.38
N ALA A 47 -10.65 12.47 -15.33
CA ALA A 47 -10.93 13.12 -16.60
C ALA A 47 -11.89 12.29 -17.47
N SER A 48 -11.66 10.97 -17.60
CA SER A 48 -12.53 10.09 -18.39
C SER A 48 -13.97 10.02 -17.83
N ARG A 49 -14.12 10.23 -16.52
CA ARG A 49 -15.42 10.26 -15.84
C ARG A 49 -16.06 11.64 -15.77
N GLN A 50 -15.42 12.66 -16.35
CA GLN A 50 -15.87 14.06 -16.32
C GLN A 50 -16.22 14.52 -14.89
N SER A 51 -15.43 14.09 -13.91
CA SER A 51 -15.65 14.44 -12.51
C SER A 51 -15.33 15.91 -12.25
N LYS A 52 -16.07 16.55 -11.34
CA LYS A 52 -15.79 17.91 -10.85
C LYS A 52 -14.70 17.96 -9.77
N ALA A 53 -14.14 16.81 -9.38
CA ALA A 53 -13.08 16.75 -8.39
C ALA A 53 -11.80 17.44 -8.90
N PRO A 54 -11.05 18.16 -8.04
CA PRO A 54 -9.77 18.72 -8.44
C PRO A 54 -8.80 17.59 -8.83
N PRO A 55 -7.93 17.83 -9.82
CA PRO A 55 -6.90 16.87 -10.18
C PRO A 55 -5.95 16.64 -9.01
N ILE A 56 -5.51 15.40 -8.85
CA ILE A 56 -4.51 15.01 -7.87
C ILE A 56 -3.15 15.56 -8.32
N PRO A 57 -2.38 16.26 -7.47
CA PRO A 57 -1.06 16.73 -7.85
C PRO A 57 -0.14 15.60 -8.29
N GLU A 58 0.46 15.72 -9.48
CA GLU A 58 1.29 14.64 -10.05
C GLU A 58 2.61 14.46 -9.29
N GLU A 59 3.10 15.52 -8.63
CA GLU A 59 4.29 15.49 -7.76
C GLU A 59 4.18 14.48 -6.60
N TRP A 60 2.96 14.05 -6.23
CA TRP A 60 2.77 13.06 -5.18
C TRP A 60 3.25 11.66 -5.61
N GLY A 61 3.33 11.39 -6.92
CA GLY A 61 3.66 10.09 -7.49
C GLY A 61 2.55 9.06 -7.25
N PHE A 62 2.38 8.64 -6.00
CA PHE A 62 1.28 7.77 -5.54
C PHE A 62 0.34 8.53 -4.60
N TYR A 63 -0.97 8.41 -4.82
CA TYR A 63 -1.98 9.06 -3.96
C TYR A 63 -2.72 8.07 -3.06
N ALA A 64 -2.69 6.78 -3.40
CA ALA A 64 -3.26 5.72 -2.59
C ALA A 64 -2.44 4.43 -2.68
N LYS A 65 -2.36 3.71 -1.55
CA LYS A 65 -1.70 2.42 -1.42
C LYS A 65 -2.57 1.47 -0.62
N THR A 66 -2.65 0.25 -1.10
CA THR A 66 -3.33 -0.83 -0.42
C THR A 66 -2.31 -1.82 0.10
N PHE A 67 -2.41 -2.13 1.39
CA PHE A 67 -1.63 -3.15 2.06
C PHE A 67 -2.53 -4.32 2.42
N GLU A 68 -2.03 -5.53 2.26
CA GLU A 68 -2.71 -6.76 2.66
C GLU A 68 -1.83 -7.57 3.62
N CYS A 69 -2.45 -8.32 4.53
CA CYS A 69 -1.73 -9.21 5.43
C CYS A 69 -0.90 -10.22 4.63
N THR A 70 0.29 -10.61 5.09
CA THR A 70 1.09 -11.68 4.47
C THR A 70 0.38 -13.03 4.46
N HIS A 71 -0.55 -13.23 5.40
CA HIS A 71 -1.44 -14.38 5.44
C HIS A 71 -2.69 -14.20 4.56
N ALA A 72 -2.76 -13.15 3.75
CA ALA A 72 -3.81 -12.97 2.76
C ALA A 72 -3.70 -14.02 1.63
N GLY A 73 -4.83 -14.26 0.96
CA GLY A 73 -4.92 -15.23 -0.12
C GLY A 73 -5.38 -16.61 0.34
N LYS A 74 -5.89 -17.40 -0.60
CA LYS A 74 -6.32 -18.77 -0.34
C LYS A 74 -5.11 -19.69 -0.39
N TYR A 75 -4.98 -20.58 0.59
CA TYR A 75 -3.98 -21.64 0.53
C TYR A 75 -4.28 -22.55 -0.66
N ALA A 76 -3.32 -22.64 -1.58
CA ALA A 76 -3.32 -23.65 -2.64
C ALA A 76 -2.14 -24.59 -2.37
N PRO A 77 -2.39 -25.89 -2.07
CA PRO A 77 -1.31 -26.85 -1.91
C PRO A 77 -0.56 -26.98 -3.23
N ARG A 78 0.76 -26.72 -3.22
CA ARG A 78 1.61 -26.77 -4.43
C ARG A 78 2.33 -28.11 -4.61
N GLY A 79 2.01 -29.13 -3.81
CA GLY A 79 2.54 -30.48 -3.97
C GLY A 79 2.07 -31.47 -2.90
N GLU A 80 2.31 -32.76 -3.14
CA GLU A 80 1.99 -33.90 -2.26
C GLU A 80 3.13 -34.23 -1.26
N GLY A 81 4.16 -33.38 -1.19
CA GLY A 81 5.40 -33.67 -0.48
C GLY A 81 5.27 -33.59 1.05
N GLN A 82 5.91 -34.55 1.74
CA GLN A 82 5.94 -34.73 3.20
C GLN A 82 6.80 -33.72 3.98
N ARG A 83 7.32 -32.66 3.35
CA ARG A 83 8.25 -31.74 4.03
C ARG A 83 7.50 -30.92 5.10
N PRO A 84 8.05 -30.76 6.32
CA PRO A 84 7.41 -29.97 7.37
C PRO A 84 7.19 -28.53 6.92
N HIS A 85 6.02 -28.04 7.26
CA HIS A 85 5.39 -26.86 6.69
C HIS A 85 6.07 -25.55 7.12
N GLN A 86 6.37 -24.64 6.18
CA GLN A 86 6.78 -23.25 6.50
C GLN A 86 5.68 -22.50 7.27
N ASN A 87 6.06 -21.71 8.28
CA ASN A 87 5.17 -21.02 9.24
C ASN A 87 4.35 -19.85 8.65
N VAL A 88 4.68 -19.36 7.46
CA VAL A 88 4.00 -18.20 6.86
C VAL A 88 3.09 -18.70 5.73
N ARG A 89 1.89 -19.17 6.09
CA ARG A 89 0.90 -19.66 5.11
C ARG A 89 -0.17 -18.61 4.81
N PRO A 90 -0.68 -18.53 3.58
CA PRO A 90 -1.95 -17.87 3.32
C PRO A 90 -3.04 -18.54 4.16
N LEU A 91 -3.63 -17.81 5.10
CA LEU A 91 -4.72 -18.28 5.98
C LEU A 91 -6.09 -17.79 5.49
N GLY A 92 -6.15 -17.16 4.32
CA GLY A 92 -7.36 -16.47 3.89
C GLY A 92 -7.64 -15.21 4.70
N CYS A 93 -6.61 -14.61 5.30
CA CYS A 93 -6.77 -13.36 6.04
C CYS A 93 -7.30 -12.27 5.09
N LYS A 94 -8.41 -11.63 5.46
CA LYS A 94 -9.04 -10.55 4.67
C LYS A 94 -8.63 -9.17 5.17
N ALA A 95 -7.71 -9.09 6.13
CA ALA A 95 -7.24 -7.83 6.68
C ALA A 95 -6.50 -7.04 5.58
N GLN A 96 -6.98 -5.83 5.35
CA GLN A 96 -6.47 -4.92 4.34
C GLN A 96 -6.47 -3.51 4.91
N ILE A 97 -5.42 -2.76 4.63
CA ILE A 97 -5.29 -1.35 5.01
C ILE A 97 -5.24 -0.54 3.72
N ASN A 98 -6.16 0.42 3.58
CA ASN A 98 -6.18 1.35 2.45
C ASN A 98 -5.75 2.72 2.94
N LEU A 99 -4.59 3.18 2.49
CA LEU A 99 -4.07 4.51 2.79
C LEU A 99 -4.30 5.40 1.56
N CYS A 100 -5.00 6.51 1.76
CA CYS A 100 -5.31 7.48 0.72
C CYS A 100 -4.99 8.88 1.23
N VAL A 101 -4.41 9.72 0.37
CA VAL A 101 -4.23 11.15 0.64
C VAL A 101 -5.47 11.90 0.17
N SER A 102 -5.98 12.82 0.99
CA SER A 102 -7.11 13.69 0.65
C SER A 102 -6.71 15.15 0.78
N ILE A 103 -7.08 15.96 -0.20
CA ILE A 103 -6.96 17.41 -0.13
C ILE A 103 -8.14 17.92 0.70
N LYS A 104 -7.87 18.60 1.81
CA LYS A 104 -8.92 19.28 2.58
C LYS A 104 -9.27 20.58 1.86
N SER A 105 -10.48 20.70 1.33
CA SER A 105 -11.01 22.00 0.91
C SER A 105 -11.27 22.82 2.18
N THR A 106 -10.54 23.92 2.32
CA THR A 106 -10.74 24.90 3.41
C THR A 106 -11.91 25.80 3.06
#